data_AF-A0A8T2YHZ4-F1
#
_entry.id   AF-A0A8T2YHZ4-F1
#
_cell.length_a   1.000
_cell.length_b   1.000
_cell.length_c   1.000
_cell.angle_alpha   90.00
_cell.angle_beta   90.00
_cell.angle_gamma   90.00
#
_symmetry.space_group_name_H-M   'P 1'
#
loop_
_entity.id
_entity.type
_entity.pdbx_description
1 polymer ?
#
loop_
_entity_poly.entity_id
_entity_poly.type
_entity_poly.pdbx_seq_one_letter_code
_entity_poly.pdbx_strand_id
1 'polypeptide(L)'
;MLSIITQNMGSLCSKQRRCNEADAEENAQAAEIERRIEQETKAEKHIQKLLLLGAGDSGKSTIFKQIKLLFQSGFDEAELKSYIPVIHANVYQTIKILHDGSKELAQNETDSLKYVISNENKDIGKKLSEIGGRLDHPCLTKELAQEIETLWRDAAVQETYACGHKLQVPDCTPYFMDNLQRLSDSNYIPTKEDVLYARVRTTGVVEIQFSPVGENKKSGEVYRLFDVGGQRNERRKWIHLFEGVTAVIFCAAISE
;
A
#
# COMPACT_ATOMS: atom_id res chain seq x y z
N MET A 1 -59.45 77.93 -12.70
CA MET A 1 -60.23 77.54 -11.51
C MET A 1 -60.47 76.04 -11.64
N LEU A 2 -59.90 75.22 -10.74
CA LEU A 2 -60.16 73.77 -10.53
C LEU A 2 -59.79 72.83 -11.72
N SER A 3 -59.23 71.63 -11.60
CA SER A 3 -58.89 70.76 -10.47
C SER A 3 -58.15 69.50 -10.95
N ILE A 4 -57.37 68.91 -10.04
CA ILE A 4 -57.12 67.46 -9.85
C ILE A 4 -55.98 66.79 -10.64
N ILE A 5 -54.91 66.63 -9.86
CA ILE A 5 -53.89 65.58 -9.86
C ILE A 5 -54.53 64.19 -9.91
N THR A 6 -54.12 63.35 -10.85
CA THR A 6 -54.03 61.89 -10.65
C THR A 6 -52.78 61.38 -11.37
N GLN A 7 -51.73 61.15 -10.59
CA GLN A 7 -50.60 60.32 -10.99
C GLN A 7 -51.12 58.89 -11.17
N ASN A 8 -51.01 58.37 -12.39
CA ASN A 8 -51.04 56.93 -12.63
C ASN A 8 -49.65 56.52 -13.14
N MET A 9 -48.71 56.38 -12.20
CA MET A 9 -47.39 55.79 -12.45
C MET A 9 -47.51 54.27 -12.31
N GLY A 10 -47.93 53.63 -13.39
CA GLY A 10 -47.90 52.19 -13.55
C GLY A 10 -47.32 51.84 -14.92
N SER A 11 -45.99 51.86 -15.05
CA SER A 11 -45.30 51.22 -16.17
C SER A 11 -44.24 50.27 -15.64
N LEU A 12 -44.56 48.99 -15.84
CA LEU A 12 -43.78 47.79 -15.60
C LEU A 12 -42.44 47.75 -16.38
N CYS A 13 -41.60 46.84 -15.90
CA CYS A 13 -40.67 46.00 -16.67
C CYS A 13 -39.39 46.64 -17.23
N SER A 14 -38.35 46.70 -16.41
CA SER A 14 -36.97 46.55 -16.90
C SER A 14 -36.04 45.72 -15.99
N LYS A 15 -36.46 45.40 -14.76
CA LYS A 15 -35.70 44.54 -13.82
C LYS A 15 -35.98 43.03 -13.94
N GLN A 16 -37.07 42.61 -14.59
CA GLN A 16 -37.46 41.20 -14.66
C GLN A 16 -36.63 40.37 -15.66
N ARG A 17 -36.12 40.97 -16.75
CA ARG A 17 -35.48 40.21 -17.84
C ARG A 17 -34.07 39.71 -17.54
N ARG A 18 -33.26 40.47 -16.79
CA ARG A 18 -31.90 40.04 -16.39
C ARG A 18 -31.89 38.98 -15.29
N CYS A 19 -32.93 38.94 -14.45
CA CYS A 19 -33.09 37.88 -13.45
C CYS A 19 -33.46 36.57 -14.16
N ASN A 20 -34.41 36.58 -15.09
CA ASN A 20 -34.89 35.38 -15.77
C ASN A 20 -33.83 34.66 -16.64
N GLU A 21 -32.91 35.38 -17.28
CA GLU A 21 -31.82 34.75 -18.06
C GLU A 21 -30.75 34.14 -17.16
N ALA A 22 -30.37 34.83 -16.08
CA ALA A 22 -29.45 34.29 -15.07
C ALA A 22 -30.07 33.08 -14.35
N ASP A 23 -31.36 33.16 -14.00
CA ASP A 23 -32.12 32.07 -13.38
C ASP A 23 -32.28 30.89 -14.37
N ALA A 24 -32.44 31.15 -15.67
CA ALA A 24 -32.52 30.10 -16.69
C ALA A 24 -31.18 29.39 -16.92
N GLU A 25 -30.08 30.15 -16.91
CA GLU A 25 -28.73 29.60 -17.02
C GLU A 25 -28.34 28.80 -15.76
N GLU A 26 -28.70 29.29 -14.57
CA GLU A 26 -28.53 28.59 -13.30
C GLU A 26 -29.38 27.30 -13.25
N ASN A 27 -30.64 27.34 -13.70
CA ASN A 27 -31.48 26.15 -13.79
C ASN A 27 -30.96 25.12 -14.81
N ALA A 28 -30.40 25.58 -15.94
CA ALA A 28 -29.78 24.68 -16.93
C ALA A 28 -28.51 24.01 -16.38
N GLN A 29 -27.69 24.76 -15.63
CA GLN A 29 -26.52 24.22 -14.94
C GLN A 29 -26.94 23.22 -13.85
N ALA A 30 -27.96 23.54 -13.05
CA ALA A 30 -28.49 22.65 -12.01
C ALA A 30 -29.02 21.34 -12.62
N ALA A 31 -29.77 21.41 -13.72
CA ALA A 31 -30.28 20.24 -14.43
C ALA A 31 -29.16 19.36 -15.02
N GLU A 32 -28.09 19.97 -15.55
CA GLU A 32 -26.93 19.21 -16.04
C GLU A 32 -26.15 18.56 -14.89
N ILE A 33 -26.02 19.23 -13.74
CA ILE A 33 -25.42 18.65 -12.53
C ILE A 33 -26.25 17.45 -12.06
N GLU A 34 -27.57 17.60 -11.95
CA GLU A 34 -28.47 16.52 -11.54
C GLU A 34 -28.41 15.33 -12.50
N ARG A 35 -28.38 15.59 -13.82
CA ARG A 35 -28.20 14.56 -14.84
C ARG A 35 -26.88 13.81 -14.68
N ARG A 36 -25.77 14.51 -14.39
CA ARG A 36 -24.47 13.87 -14.12
C ARG A 36 -24.50 13.03 -12.85
N ILE A 37 -25.08 13.55 -11.77
CA ILE A 37 -25.24 12.82 -10.50
C ILE A 37 -26.04 11.54 -10.71
N GLU A 38 -27.16 11.59 -11.46
CA GLU A 38 -27.93 10.39 -11.76
C GLU A 38 -27.14 9.36 -12.56
N GLN A 39 -26.35 9.81 -13.55
CA GLN A 39 -25.51 8.93 -14.37
C GLN A 39 -24.42 8.26 -13.55
N GLU A 40 -23.73 9.03 -12.71
CA GLU A 40 -22.71 8.51 -11.79
C GLU A 40 -23.35 7.53 -10.80
N THR A 41 -24.48 7.88 -10.19
CA THR A 41 -25.21 7.00 -9.25
C THR A 41 -25.64 5.69 -9.91
N LYS A 42 -26.11 5.73 -11.17
CA LYS A 42 -26.45 4.52 -11.94
C LYS A 42 -25.21 3.67 -12.22
N ALA A 43 -24.08 4.29 -12.58
CA ALA A 43 -22.82 3.57 -12.78
C ALA A 43 -22.32 2.94 -11.47
N GLU A 44 -22.42 3.65 -10.34
CA GLU A 44 -22.01 3.16 -9.02
C GLU A 44 -22.82 1.95 -8.56
N LYS A 45 -24.11 1.87 -8.87
CA LYS A 45 -24.96 0.72 -8.54
C LYS A 45 -24.48 -0.60 -9.15
N HIS A 46 -23.74 -0.54 -10.26
CA HIS A 46 -23.19 -1.73 -10.92
C HIS A 46 -21.79 -2.12 -10.41
N ILE A 47 -21.18 -1.27 -9.58
CA ILE A 47 -19.83 -1.51 -9.06
C ILE A 47 -19.92 -2.33 -7.78
N GLN A 48 -19.24 -3.49 -7.79
CA GLN A 48 -19.12 -4.35 -6.63
C GLN A 48 -17.95 -3.89 -5.76
N LYS A 49 -18.24 -3.41 -4.55
CA LYS A 49 -17.23 -2.95 -3.59
C LYS A 49 -16.74 -4.13 -2.75
N LEU A 50 -15.44 -4.37 -2.76
CA LEU A 50 -14.76 -5.43 -2.01
C LEU A 50 -13.79 -4.82 -1.00
N LEU A 51 -13.84 -5.26 0.25
CA LEU A 51 -12.99 -4.74 1.32
C LEU A 51 -12.06 -5.83 1.86
N LEU A 52 -10.74 -5.59 1.84
CA LEU A 52 -9.74 -6.47 2.45
C LEU A 52 -9.57 -6.13 3.92
N LEU A 53 -9.81 -7.09 4.82
CA LEU A 53 -9.60 -6.93 6.27
C LEU A 53 -8.67 -7.99 6.81
N GLY A 54 -8.10 -7.74 8.00
CA GLY A 54 -7.16 -8.65 8.64
C GLY A 54 -6.17 -7.91 9.53
N ALA A 55 -5.41 -8.68 10.32
CA ALA A 55 -4.35 -8.15 11.17
C ALA A 55 -3.22 -7.48 10.34
N GLY A 56 -2.26 -6.84 11.01
CA GLY A 56 -1.00 -6.47 10.34
C GLY A 56 -0.37 -7.71 9.70
N ASP A 57 0.29 -7.55 8.56
CA ASP A 57 1.08 -8.61 7.92
C ASP A 57 0.33 -9.90 7.49
N SER A 58 -1.00 -9.94 7.60
CA SER A 58 -1.83 -11.08 7.20
C SER A 58 -1.96 -11.32 5.67
N GLY A 59 -1.16 -10.65 4.84
CA GLY A 59 -1.14 -10.84 3.38
C GLY A 59 -2.14 -10.01 2.55
N LYS A 60 -2.91 -9.10 3.15
CA LYS A 60 -3.89 -8.24 2.44
C LYS A 60 -3.27 -7.49 1.25
N SER A 61 -2.18 -6.76 1.49
CA SER A 61 -1.51 -5.99 0.45
C SER A 61 -0.88 -6.88 -0.62
N THR A 62 -0.53 -8.13 -0.28
CA THR A 62 -0.09 -9.13 -1.26
C THR A 62 -1.24 -9.52 -2.19
N ILE A 63 -2.43 -9.81 -1.65
CA ILE A 63 -3.63 -10.07 -2.46
C ILE A 63 -3.97 -8.86 -3.33
N PHE A 64 -3.91 -7.64 -2.77
CA PHE A 64 -4.14 -6.41 -3.51
C PHE A 64 -3.19 -6.25 -4.71
N LYS A 65 -1.88 -6.45 -4.49
CA LYS A 65 -0.86 -6.43 -5.55
C LYS A 65 -1.12 -7.51 -6.60
N GLN A 66 -1.53 -8.72 -6.20
CA GLN A 66 -1.87 -9.80 -7.13
C GLN A 66 -3.07 -9.45 -8.01
N ILE A 67 -4.13 -8.85 -7.45
CA ILE A 67 -5.29 -8.39 -8.22
C ILE A 67 -4.87 -7.33 -9.25
N LYS A 68 -4.01 -6.39 -8.85
CA LYS A 68 -3.45 -5.39 -9.76
C LYS A 68 -2.65 -6.03 -10.91
N LEU A 69 -1.88 -7.09 -10.63
CA LEU A 69 -1.14 -7.83 -11.65
C LEU A 69 -2.04 -8.60 -12.62
N LEU A 70 -3.13 -9.19 -12.12
CA LEU A 70 -4.01 -10.07 -12.90
C LEU A 70 -5.05 -9.30 -13.73
N PHE A 71 -5.57 -8.19 -13.20
CA PHE A 71 -6.76 -7.53 -13.74
C PHE A 71 -6.55 -6.05 -14.13
N GLN A 72 -5.36 -5.50 -13.91
CA GLN A 72 -4.96 -4.19 -14.46
C GLN A 72 -3.72 -4.34 -15.36
N SER A 73 -3.07 -3.22 -15.69
CA SER A 73 -1.81 -3.19 -16.44
C SER A 73 -0.59 -3.67 -15.62
N GLY A 74 -0.77 -4.14 -14.38
CA GLY A 74 0.31 -4.45 -13.45
C GLY A 74 1.02 -3.19 -12.95
N PHE A 75 2.34 -3.28 -12.80
CA PHE A 75 3.21 -2.19 -12.36
C PHE A 75 3.99 -1.64 -13.56
N ASP A 76 3.93 -0.34 -13.80
CA ASP A 76 4.79 0.31 -14.80
C ASP A 76 6.22 0.50 -14.28
N GLU A 77 7.15 0.85 -15.16
CA GLU A 77 8.57 0.96 -14.79
C GLU A 77 8.83 2.04 -13.72
N ALA A 78 8.08 3.14 -13.73
CA ALA A 78 8.23 4.21 -12.74
C ALA A 78 7.77 3.73 -11.36
N GLU A 79 6.65 3.01 -11.31
CA GLU A 79 6.13 2.39 -10.10
C GLU A 79 7.08 1.30 -9.60
N LEU A 80 7.60 0.42 -10.48
CA LEU A 80 8.62 -0.57 -10.11
C LEU A 80 9.84 0.11 -9.49
N LYS A 81 10.38 1.15 -10.12
CA LYS A 81 11.52 1.91 -9.59
C LYS A 81 11.24 2.56 -8.24
N SER A 82 9.99 2.95 -7.95
CA SER A 82 9.61 3.49 -6.64
C SER A 82 9.77 2.49 -5.49
N TYR A 83 9.79 1.17 -5.78
CA TYR A 83 10.02 0.11 -4.78
C TYR A 83 11.49 -0.15 -4.46
N ILE A 84 12.45 0.38 -5.23
CA ILE A 84 13.89 0.18 -4.97
C ILE A 84 14.28 0.54 -3.52
N PRO A 85 13.98 1.76 -3.00
CA PRO A 85 14.34 2.12 -1.63
C PRO A 85 13.62 1.24 -0.59
N VAL A 86 12.40 0.79 -0.87
CA VAL A 86 11.63 -0.10 0.02
C VAL A 86 12.32 -1.46 0.11
N ILE A 87 12.71 -2.04 -1.02
CA ILE A 87 13.35 -3.35 -1.09
C ILE A 87 14.70 -3.30 -0.38
N HIS A 88 15.51 -2.26 -0.63
CA HIS A 88 16.78 -2.06 0.08
C HIS A 88 16.56 -1.92 1.58
N ALA A 89 15.58 -1.14 2.02
CA ALA A 89 15.22 -1.04 3.44
C ALA A 89 14.80 -2.39 4.04
N ASN A 90 13.99 -3.18 3.33
CA ASN A 90 13.58 -4.51 3.79
C ASN A 90 14.79 -5.45 3.97
N VAL A 91 15.76 -5.41 3.07
CA VAL A 91 17.02 -6.18 3.18
C VAL A 91 17.78 -5.79 4.46
N TYR A 92 18.02 -4.49 4.67
CA TYR A 92 18.77 -4.01 5.84
C TYR A 92 18.05 -4.26 7.16
N GLN A 93 16.73 -4.08 7.20
CA GLN A 93 15.93 -4.34 8.39
C GLN A 93 15.93 -5.83 8.73
N THR A 94 15.86 -6.70 7.72
CA THR A 94 15.89 -8.15 7.92
C THR A 94 17.21 -8.60 8.51
N ILE A 95 18.34 -8.17 7.94
CA ILE A 95 19.66 -8.56 8.47
C ILE A 95 19.90 -8.00 9.87
N LYS A 96 19.38 -6.80 10.17
CA LYS A 96 19.40 -6.24 11.52
C LYS A 96 18.62 -7.10 12.51
N ILE A 97 17.39 -7.49 12.18
CA ILE A 97 16.56 -8.32 13.07
C ILE A 97 17.31 -9.61 13.42
N LEU A 98 17.95 -10.24 12.44
CA LEU A 98 18.71 -11.46 12.65
C LEU A 98 19.95 -11.23 13.53
N HIS A 99 20.72 -10.19 13.27
CA HIS A 99 21.90 -9.88 14.07
C HIS A 99 21.56 -9.47 15.51
N ASP A 100 20.56 -8.62 15.70
CA ASP A 100 20.15 -8.16 17.02
C ASP A 100 19.48 -9.31 17.81
N GLY A 101 18.67 -10.13 17.12
CA GLY A 101 18.08 -11.33 17.68
C GLY A 101 19.12 -12.37 18.09
N SER A 102 20.21 -12.54 17.33
CA SER A 102 21.29 -13.47 17.73
C SER A 102 21.97 -13.01 19.01
N LYS A 103 22.16 -11.70 19.20
CA LYS A 103 22.69 -11.12 20.44
C LYS A 103 21.76 -11.34 21.63
N GLU A 104 20.45 -11.15 21.43
CA GLU A 104 19.45 -11.37 22.47
C GLU A 104 19.40 -12.86 22.89
N LEU A 105 19.38 -13.77 21.91
CA LEU A 105 19.36 -15.21 22.16
C LEU A 105 20.66 -15.68 22.85
N ALA A 106 21.82 -15.16 22.43
CA ALA A 106 23.10 -15.48 23.09
C ALA A 106 23.17 -15.02 24.56
N GLN A 107 22.33 -14.07 24.98
CA GLN A 107 22.29 -13.61 26.38
C GLN A 107 21.27 -14.39 27.23
N ASN A 108 20.20 -14.89 26.62
CA ASN A 108 19.03 -15.39 27.34
C ASN A 108 18.86 -16.92 27.27
N GLU A 109 19.39 -17.58 26.24
CA GLU A 109 19.23 -19.03 26.04
C GLU A 109 20.34 -19.83 26.75
N THR A 110 20.01 -21.03 27.23
CA THR A 110 20.95 -21.90 27.96
C THR A 110 22.07 -22.44 27.07
N ASP A 111 21.79 -22.64 25.79
CA ASP A 111 22.75 -23.01 24.74
C ASP A 111 23.11 -21.77 23.92
N SER A 112 23.84 -20.84 24.54
CA SER A 112 24.08 -19.50 23.99
C SER A 112 25.17 -19.46 22.90
N LEU A 113 26.11 -20.41 22.92
CA LEU A 113 27.29 -20.39 22.06
C LEU A 113 26.94 -20.44 20.57
N LYS A 114 25.88 -21.16 20.20
CA LYS A 114 25.42 -21.28 18.81
C LYS A 114 24.83 -19.99 18.23
N TYR A 115 24.51 -19.00 19.07
CA TYR A 115 24.00 -17.69 18.64
C TYR A 115 25.10 -16.61 18.61
N VAL A 116 26.33 -16.96 18.98
CA VAL A 116 27.46 -16.03 18.99
C VAL A 116 28.04 -15.91 17.58
N ILE A 117 27.84 -14.73 16.98
CA ILE A 117 28.43 -14.38 15.68
C ILE A 117 29.96 -14.48 15.75
N SER A 118 30.55 -15.06 14.69
CA SER A 118 32.00 -15.25 14.55
C SER A 118 32.77 -13.94 14.68
N ASN A 119 34.02 -14.01 15.17
CA ASN A 119 34.83 -12.81 15.41
C ASN A 119 35.08 -12.02 14.11
N GLU A 120 35.20 -12.72 13.00
CA GLU A 120 35.42 -12.20 11.66
C GLU A 120 34.22 -11.36 11.18
N ASN A 121 33.00 -11.71 11.62
CA ASN A 121 31.76 -11.06 11.20
C ASN A 121 31.22 -10.03 12.21
N LYS A 122 31.85 -9.87 13.39
CA LYS A 122 31.36 -8.96 14.45
C LYS A 122 31.24 -7.51 13.99
N ASP A 123 32.27 -6.99 13.32
CA ASP A 123 32.29 -5.60 12.87
C ASP A 123 31.29 -5.37 11.72
N ILE A 124 31.19 -6.35 10.81
CA ILE A 124 30.20 -6.36 9.72
C ILE A 124 28.78 -6.33 10.31
N GLY A 125 28.49 -7.21 11.28
CA GLY A 125 27.21 -7.29 11.98
C GLY A 125 26.83 -5.98 12.65
N LYS A 126 27.78 -5.37 13.38
CA LYS A 126 27.56 -4.07 14.04
C LYS A 126 27.23 -2.99 13.02
N LYS A 127 28.03 -2.86 11.95
CA LYS A 127 27.82 -1.89 10.88
C LYS A 127 26.44 -2.05 10.22
N LEU A 128 26.05 -3.28 9.86
CA LEU A 128 24.77 -3.56 9.20
C LEU A 128 23.57 -3.33 10.12
N SER A 129 23.68 -3.65 11.41
CA SER A 129 22.65 -3.34 12.41
C SER A 129 22.47 -1.82 12.59
N GLU A 130 23.56 -1.06 12.62
CA GLU A 130 23.49 0.41 12.63
C GLU A 130 22.81 0.96 11.38
N ILE A 131 23.07 0.40 10.20
CA ILE A 131 22.40 0.81 8.95
C ILE A 131 20.91 0.48 9.00
N GLY A 132 20.53 -0.75 9.37
CA GLY A 132 19.12 -1.18 9.46
C GLY A 132 18.31 -0.46 10.54
N GLY A 133 18.97 0.29 11.44
CA GLY A 133 18.31 1.16 12.42
C GLY A 133 17.99 2.56 11.92
N ARG A 134 18.46 2.95 10.74
CA ARG A 134 18.24 4.27 10.16
C ARG A 134 16.84 4.37 9.55
N LEU A 135 16.35 5.60 9.39
CA LEU A 135 15.16 5.88 8.59
C LEU A 135 15.54 6.00 7.11
N ASP A 136 16.68 6.61 6.84
CA ASP A 136 17.31 6.76 5.54
C ASP A 136 18.31 5.63 5.28
N HIS A 137 17.88 4.65 4.51
CA HIS A 137 18.73 3.52 4.13
C HIS A 137 19.61 3.93 2.95
N PRO A 138 20.91 3.59 2.96
CA PRO A 138 21.76 3.78 1.78
C PRO A 138 21.27 2.89 0.63
N CYS A 139 21.65 3.24 -0.59
CA CYS A 139 21.49 2.33 -1.71
C CYS A 139 22.29 1.05 -1.45
N LEU A 140 21.70 -0.11 -1.74
CA LEU A 140 22.39 -1.39 -1.63
C LEU A 140 23.47 -1.50 -2.72
N THR A 141 24.72 -1.26 -2.36
CA THR A 141 25.85 -1.47 -3.28
C THR A 141 26.32 -2.92 -3.26
N LYS A 142 27.14 -3.32 -4.25
CA LYS A 142 27.70 -4.69 -4.31
C LYS A 142 28.55 -5.02 -3.09
N GLU A 143 29.28 -4.04 -2.55
CA GLU A 143 30.07 -4.21 -1.33
C GLU A 143 29.18 -4.48 -0.11
N LEU A 144 28.10 -3.71 0.05
CA LEU A 144 27.15 -3.92 1.15
C LEU A 144 26.38 -5.23 0.99
N ALA A 145 26.02 -5.62 -0.24
CA ALA A 145 25.41 -6.91 -0.53
C ALA A 145 26.34 -8.07 -0.15
N GLN A 146 27.64 -7.97 -0.46
CA GLN A 146 28.63 -8.98 -0.09
C GLN A 146 28.81 -9.07 1.44
N GLU A 147 28.81 -7.95 2.14
CA GLU A 147 28.85 -7.92 3.61
C GLU A 147 27.61 -8.60 4.22
N ILE A 148 26.41 -8.33 3.68
CA ILE A 148 25.16 -8.96 4.12
C ILE A 148 25.18 -10.46 3.82
N GLU A 149 25.63 -10.87 2.63
CA GLU A 149 25.77 -12.27 2.25
C GLU A 149 26.74 -13.02 3.16
N THR A 150 27.85 -12.37 3.54
CA THR A 150 28.85 -12.93 4.47
C THR A 150 28.24 -13.13 5.85
N LEU A 151 27.51 -12.13 6.37
CA LEU A 151 26.84 -12.24 7.66
C LEU A 151 25.69 -13.24 7.63
N TRP A 152 24.91 -13.30 6.56
CA TRP A 152 23.83 -14.27 6.37
C TRP A 152 24.34 -15.70 6.45
N ARG A 153 25.52 -15.98 5.90
CA ARG A 153 26.15 -17.32 5.95
C ARG A 153 26.74 -17.68 7.32
N ASP A 154 26.81 -16.75 8.27
CA ASP A 154 27.29 -17.03 9.61
C ASP A 154 26.38 -18.06 10.29
N ALA A 155 26.98 -19.08 10.91
CA ALA A 155 26.25 -20.17 11.56
C ALA A 155 25.29 -19.64 12.64
N ALA A 156 25.68 -18.59 13.37
CA ALA A 156 24.83 -18.00 14.41
C ALA A 156 23.61 -17.28 13.84
N VAL A 157 23.78 -16.63 12.68
CA VAL A 157 22.69 -15.96 11.97
C VAL A 157 21.72 -16.99 11.41
N GLN A 158 22.22 -18.10 10.85
CA GLN A 158 21.37 -19.21 10.40
C GLN A 158 20.60 -19.88 11.54
N GLU A 159 21.25 -20.10 12.68
CA GLU A 159 20.59 -20.67 13.87
C GLU A 159 19.52 -19.71 14.44
N THR A 160 19.79 -18.41 14.38
CA THR A 160 18.82 -17.37 14.76
C THR A 160 17.64 -17.34 13.80
N TYR A 161 17.89 -17.46 12.49
CA TYR A 161 16.85 -17.56 11.48
C TYR A 161 15.95 -18.79 11.66
N ALA A 162 16.51 -19.94 12.04
CA ALA A 162 15.74 -21.14 12.36
C ALA A 162 14.76 -20.93 13.53
N CYS A 163 15.08 -20.01 14.45
CA CYS A 163 14.20 -19.56 15.53
C CYS A 163 13.41 -18.29 15.18
N GLY A 164 13.36 -17.89 13.90
CA GLY A 164 12.89 -16.59 13.44
C GLY A 164 11.43 -16.26 13.79
N HIS A 165 10.59 -17.27 14.05
CA HIS A 165 9.22 -17.11 14.53
C HIS A 165 9.16 -16.35 15.87
N LYS A 166 10.17 -16.51 16.75
CA LYS A 166 10.27 -15.75 18.02
C LYS A 166 10.59 -14.27 17.80
N LEU A 167 11.21 -13.94 16.67
CA LEU A 167 11.79 -12.63 16.37
C LEU A 167 11.00 -11.85 15.31
N GLN A 168 9.88 -12.39 14.83
CA GLN A 168 9.08 -11.82 13.74
C GLN A 168 9.90 -11.55 12.47
N VAL A 169 10.83 -12.46 12.16
CA VAL A 169 11.60 -12.41 10.91
C VAL A 169 10.63 -12.53 9.73
N PRO A 170 10.74 -11.68 8.69
CA PRO A 170 9.85 -11.78 7.53
C PRO A 170 10.00 -13.12 6.78
N ASP A 171 8.88 -13.74 6.40
CA ASP A 171 8.88 -15.00 5.63
C ASP A 171 9.61 -14.89 4.29
N CYS A 172 9.64 -13.69 3.70
CA CYS A 172 10.35 -13.40 2.45
C CYS A 172 11.87 -13.25 2.60
N THR A 173 12.42 -13.47 3.80
CA THR A 173 13.86 -13.36 4.06
C THR A 173 14.71 -14.16 3.07
N PRO A 174 14.47 -15.47 2.82
CA PRO A 174 15.29 -16.24 1.89
C PRO A 174 15.30 -15.65 0.49
N TYR A 175 14.13 -15.20 0.00
CA TYR A 175 14.01 -14.59 -1.32
C TYR A 175 14.96 -13.41 -1.49
N PHE A 176 15.00 -12.49 -0.53
CA PHE A 176 15.89 -11.33 -0.62
C PHE A 176 17.36 -11.70 -0.44
N MET A 177 17.68 -12.62 0.47
CA MET A 177 19.07 -13.06 0.70
C MET A 177 19.65 -13.78 -0.52
N ASP A 178 18.86 -14.61 -1.19
CA ASP A 178 19.27 -15.34 -2.40
C ASP A 178 19.45 -14.42 -3.62
N ASN A 179 18.86 -13.22 -3.60
CA ASN A 179 18.86 -12.28 -4.71
C ASN A 179 19.78 -11.06 -4.51
N LEU A 180 20.57 -10.97 -3.42
CA LEU A 180 21.37 -9.79 -3.06
C LEU A 180 22.23 -9.22 -4.20
N GLN A 181 22.83 -10.09 -5.02
CA GLN A 181 23.66 -9.68 -6.15
C GLN A 181 22.86 -8.96 -7.24
N ARG A 182 21.62 -9.41 -7.51
CA ARG A 182 20.71 -8.76 -8.46
C ARG A 182 20.17 -7.44 -7.88
N LEU A 183 19.82 -7.44 -6.60
CA LEU A 183 19.24 -6.27 -5.91
C LEU A 183 20.24 -5.11 -5.74
N SER A 184 21.55 -5.41 -5.82
CA SER A 184 22.64 -4.45 -5.70
C SER A 184 23.24 -3.97 -7.02
N ASP A 185 22.67 -4.40 -8.15
CA ASP A 185 23.12 -3.92 -9.46
C ASP A 185 22.78 -2.43 -9.65
N SER A 186 23.69 -1.68 -10.26
CA SER A 186 23.49 -0.26 -10.55
C SER A 186 22.31 0.01 -11.50
N ASN A 187 21.96 -0.95 -12.36
CA ASN A 187 20.84 -0.86 -13.30
C ASN A 187 19.63 -1.68 -12.84
N TYR A 188 19.57 -2.02 -11.55
CA TYR A 188 18.48 -2.82 -10.99
C TYR A 188 17.12 -2.15 -11.21
N ILE A 189 16.20 -2.90 -11.84
CA ILE A 189 14.77 -2.58 -11.92
C ILE A 189 14.03 -3.72 -11.21
N PRO A 190 13.20 -3.40 -10.20
CA PRO A 190 12.43 -4.42 -9.49
C PRO A 190 11.54 -5.23 -10.43
N THR A 191 11.50 -6.53 -10.19
CA THR A 191 10.55 -7.43 -10.82
C THR A 191 9.20 -7.34 -10.11
N LYS A 192 8.16 -7.87 -10.76
CA LYS A 192 6.83 -8.01 -10.15
C LYS A 192 6.89 -8.85 -8.87
N GLU A 193 7.77 -9.85 -8.84
CA GLU A 193 7.96 -10.72 -7.67
C GLU A 193 8.63 -9.97 -6.51
N ASP A 194 9.64 -9.14 -6.79
CA ASP A 194 10.24 -8.26 -5.77
C ASP A 194 9.18 -7.37 -5.13
N VAL A 195 8.29 -6.79 -5.95
CA VAL A 195 7.19 -5.94 -5.46
C VAL A 195 6.21 -6.74 -4.61
N LEU A 196 5.92 -7.99 -4.96
CA LEU A 196 5.05 -8.85 -4.16
C LEU A 196 5.65 -9.15 -2.78
N TYR A 197 6.96 -9.41 -2.71
CA TYR A 197 7.66 -9.68 -1.44
C TYR A 197 8.01 -8.42 -0.64
N ALA A 198 8.09 -7.26 -1.27
CA ALA A 198 8.38 -6.00 -0.60
C ALA A 198 7.32 -5.66 0.46
N ARG A 199 7.77 -5.53 1.71
CA ARG A 199 6.93 -5.16 2.85
C ARG A 199 6.85 -3.65 2.94
N VAL A 200 5.69 -3.12 2.56
CA VAL A 200 5.31 -1.72 2.75
C VAL A 200 4.25 -1.68 3.84
N ARG A 201 4.47 -0.87 4.88
CA ARG A 201 3.42 -0.62 5.87
C ARG A 201 2.33 0.20 5.20
N THR A 202 1.18 -0.42 4.94
CA THR A 202 0.01 0.27 4.40
C THR A 202 -0.52 1.27 5.43
N THR A 203 -0.54 2.53 5.06
CA THR A 203 -1.15 3.64 5.82
C THR A 203 -2.33 4.17 5.02
N GLY A 204 -3.45 4.40 5.70
CA GLY A 204 -4.68 4.84 5.06
C GLY A 204 -5.39 3.73 4.29
N VAL A 205 -5.94 4.14 3.14
CA VAL A 205 -6.80 3.32 2.28
C VAL A 205 -6.24 3.43 0.87
N VAL A 206 -6.03 2.28 0.22
CA VAL A 206 -5.63 2.22 -1.18
C VAL A 206 -6.73 1.51 -1.96
N GLU A 207 -7.10 2.05 -3.11
CA GLU A 207 -8.18 1.55 -3.95
C GLU A 207 -7.65 1.17 -5.34
N ILE A 208 -8.17 0.06 -5.88
CA ILE A 208 -8.08 -0.25 -7.31
C ILE A 208 -9.45 -0.60 -7.87
N GLN A 209 -9.67 -0.20 -9.12
CA GLN A 209 -10.83 -0.62 -9.90
C GLN A 209 -10.40 -1.60 -10.98
N PHE A 210 -11.11 -2.72 -11.13
CA PHE A 210 -10.82 -3.72 -12.14
C PHE A 210 -12.08 -4.39 -12.66
N SER A 211 -12.00 -4.98 -13.85
CA SER A 211 -13.03 -5.82 -14.42
C SER A 211 -12.45 -7.21 -14.68
N PRO A 212 -13.09 -8.29 -14.21
CA PRO A 212 -12.59 -9.65 -14.43
C PRO A 212 -12.37 -9.93 -15.91
N VAL A 213 -11.30 -10.65 -16.25
CA VAL A 213 -10.96 -11.09 -17.61
C VAL A 213 -11.08 -12.63 -17.68
N GLY A 214 -11.65 -13.24 -18.74
CA GLY A 214 -11.80 -14.71 -18.86
C GLY A 214 -13.16 -15.21 -19.37
N GLU A 215 -13.35 -16.53 -19.40
CA GLU A 215 -14.51 -17.23 -20.01
C GLU A 215 -15.78 -17.24 -19.14
N ASN A 216 -15.67 -17.16 -17.80
CA ASN A 216 -16.82 -17.17 -16.87
C ASN A 216 -17.42 -15.78 -16.60
N LYS A 217 -17.37 -14.89 -17.60
CA LYS A 217 -17.76 -13.47 -17.45
C LYS A 217 -19.28 -13.26 -17.49
N LYS A 218 -19.76 -12.39 -16.60
CA LYS A 218 -20.88 -11.50 -16.90
C LYS A 218 -20.30 -10.21 -17.47
N SER A 219 -20.64 -9.88 -18.72
CA SER A 219 -20.13 -8.67 -19.37
C SER A 219 -20.55 -7.41 -18.59
N GLY A 220 -19.60 -6.54 -18.28
CA GLY A 220 -19.88 -5.22 -17.70
C GLY A 220 -19.78 -5.12 -16.17
N GLU A 221 -19.40 -6.19 -15.46
CA GLU A 221 -19.14 -6.10 -14.02
C GLU A 221 -17.82 -5.37 -13.74
N VAL A 222 -17.87 -4.44 -12.80
CA VAL A 222 -16.74 -3.63 -12.34
C VAL A 222 -16.61 -3.83 -10.84
N TYR A 223 -15.40 -4.09 -10.39
CA TYR A 223 -15.07 -4.26 -8.98
C TYR A 223 -14.20 -3.11 -8.50
N ARG A 224 -14.46 -2.64 -7.29
CA ARG A 224 -13.58 -1.73 -6.55
C ARG A 224 -13.08 -2.46 -5.32
N LEU A 225 -11.77 -2.66 -5.23
CA LEU A 225 -11.11 -3.32 -4.10
C LEU A 225 -10.39 -2.30 -3.25
N PHE A 226 -10.62 -2.35 -1.94
CA PHE A 226 -10.01 -1.48 -0.96
C PHE A 226 -9.05 -2.29 -0.07
N ASP A 227 -7.76 -1.91 -0.05
CA ASP A 227 -6.78 -2.35 0.95
C ASP A 227 -6.67 -1.30 2.05
N VAL A 228 -6.75 -1.75 3.29
CA VAL A 228 -6.68 -0.89 4.48
C VAL A 228 -5.56 -1.33 5.40
N GLY A 229 -4.94 -0.37 6.07
CA GLY A 229 -3.93 -0.64 7.08
C GLY A 229 -4.45 -1.60 8.17
N GLY A 230 -3.74 -2.71 8.38
CA GLY A 230 -4.08 -3.75 9.36
C GLY A 230 -3.74 -3.41 10.82
N GLN A 231 -2.88 -2.42 11.02
CA GLN A 231 -2.35 -2.03 12.33
C GLN A 231 -3.40 -1.35 13.20
N ARG A 232 -3.28 -1.48 14.52
CA ARG A 232 -4.28 -0.98 15.49
C ARG A 232 -4.65 0.50 15.29
N ASN A 233 -3.66 1.34 14.94
CA ASN A 233 -3.85 2.77 14.73
C ASN A 233 -4.58 3.10 13.41
N GLU A 234 -4.58 2.17 12.46
CA GLU A 234 -5.23 2.33 11.15
C GLU A 234 -6.70 1.85 11.17
N ARG A 235 -7.07 0.98 12.11
CA ARG A 235 -8.42 0.35 12.16
C ARG A 235 -9.59 1.33 12.28
N ARG A 236 -9.34 2.53 12.83
CA ARG A 236 -10.37 3.58 12.92
C ARG A 236 -10.83 4.08 11.54
N LYS A 237 -9.98 3.95 10.51
CA LYS A 237 -10.28 4.38 9.14
C LYS A 237 -11.19 3.39 8.39
N TRP A 238 -11.37 2.18 8.92
CA TRP A 238 -12.14 1.14 8.24
C TRP A 238 -13.63 1.45 8.18
N ILE A 239 -14.19 2.12 9.21
CA ILE A 239 -15.64 2.25 9.41
C ILE A 239 -16.35 2.91 8.22
N HIS A 240 -15.72 3.91 7.60
CA HIS A 240 -16.28 4.65 6.47
C HIS A 240 -16.32 3.84 5.18
N LEU A 241 -15.57 2.74 5.11
CA LEU A 241 -15.48 1.90 3.91
C LEU A 241 -16.50 0.77 3.91
N PHE A 242 -17.23 0.53 5.02
CA PHE A 242 -18.24 -0.54 5.08
C PHE A 242 -19.56 -0.17 4.40
N GLU A 243 -19.79 1.12 4.12
CA GLU A 243 -21.03 1.56 3.49
C GLU A 243 -21.10 1.10 2.03
N GLY A 244 -22.13 0.31 1.72
CA GLY A 244 -22.35 -0.22 0.37
C GLY A 244 -21.31 -1.26 -0.08
N VAL A 245 -20.61 -1.91 0.85
CA VAL A 245 -19.72 -3.04 0.54
C VAL A 245 -20.53 -4.26 0.12
N THR A 246 -20.17 -4.83 -1.03
CA THR A 246 -20.76 -6.09 -1.52
C THR A 246 -20.23 -7.27 -0.69
N ALA A 247 -18.91 -7.32 -0.46
CA ALA A 247 -18.29 -8.43 0.26
C ALA A 247 -17.01 -8.00 0.99
N VAL A 248 -16.73 -8.71 2.09
CA VAL A 248 -15.49 -8.57 2.88
C VAL A 248 -14.64 -9.81 2.66
N ILE A 249 -13.37 -9.60 2.33
CA ILE A 249 -12.36 -10.64 2.22
C ILE A 249 -11.45 -10.53 3.45
N PHE A 250 -11.61 -11.47 4.39
CA PHE A 250 -10.84 -11.48 5.63
C PHE A 250 -9.59 -12.35 5.48
N CYS A 251 -8.41 -11.76 5.69
CA CYS A 251 -7.12 -12.42 5.53
C CYS A 251 -6.50 -12.69 6.91
N ALA A 252 -6.14 -13.96 7.15
CA ALA A 252 -5.45 -14.41 8.36
C ALA A 252 -4.18 -15.17 7.97
N ALA A 253 -3.06 -14.88 8.65
CA ALA A 253 -1.85 -15.67 8.53
C ALA A 253 -2.00 -16.93 9.38
N ILE A 254 -1.72 -18.10 8.79
CA ILE A 254 -1.75 -19.40 9.49
C ILE A 254 -0.37 -19.71 10.10
N SER A 255 0.68 -19.08 9.56
CA SER A 255 2.07 -19.22 10.01
C SER A 255 2.40 -18.42 11.27
N GLU A 256 1.48 -17.57 11.76
CA GLU A 256 1.60 -16.82 13.02
C GLU A 256 1.16 -17.64 14.23
#